data_AF-A0A1H2RQK7-F1
#
_entry.id   AF-A0A1H2RQK7-F1
#
_cell.length_a   1.000
_cell.length_b   1.000
_cell.length_c   1.000
_cell.angle_alpha   90.00
_cell.angle_beta   90.00
_cell.angle_gamma   90.00
#
_symmetry.space_group_name_H-M   'P 1'
#
loop_
_entity.id
_entity.type
_entity.pdbx_description
1 polymer ?
#
loop_
_entity_poly.entity_id
_entity_poly.type
_entity_poly.pdbx_seq_one_letter_code
_entity_poly.pdbx_strand_id
1 'polypeptide(L)'
;MKQPLGVILAGGQATRMGGGDKGLLQLGVQSVLGHVIERLTPQVDRVALNANGDAARFAGLKLPVLPDSIDGFAGPLAGVLAGLDWAAEQGADTIVTAAADTPFFPGDLVPQLLLASEGMTHPLVLAATPDAKRGTARHPTFGLWPVALRDDLRAALQGGLRKVVMWTQTHEGREALFPHEVAFFNINTPQDLARAQEML
;
A
#
# COMPACT_ATOMS: atom_id res chain seq x y z
N MET A 1 17.89 9.07 -5.89
CA MET A 1 17.23 8.60 -4.65
C MET A 1 17.57 7.14 -4.44
N LYS A 2 17.72 6.66 -3.19
CA LYS A 2 17.83 5.23 -2.93
C LYS A 2 16.55 4.52 -3.37
N GLN A 3 16.65 3.23 -3.74
CA GLN A 3 15.47 2.43 -4.03
C GLN A 3 14.62 2.30 -2.75
N PRO A 4 13.29 2.55 -2.80
CA PRO A 4 12.44 2.48 -1.62
C PRO A 4 12.28 1.04 -1.13
N LEU A 5 11.88 0.88 0.14
CA LEU A 5 11.36 -0.40 0.62
C LEU A 5 9.86 -0.51 0.28
N GLY A 6 9.36 -1.73 0.07
CA GLY A 6 7.96 -2.00 -0.21
C GLY A 6 7.20 -2.46 1.02
N VAL A 7 5.98 -1.96 1.20
CA VAL A 7 5.08 -2.39 2.28
C VAL A 7 3.72 -2.75 1.69
N ILE A 8 3.34 -4.01 1.79
CA ILE A 8 2.03 -4.48 1.37
C ILE A 8 1.04 -4.29 2.53
N LEU A 9 -0.02 -3.52 2.29
CA LEU A 9 -1.04 -3.23 3.30
C LEU A 9 -2.11 -4.33 3.26
N ALA A 10 -2.03 -5.27 4.20
CA ALA A 10 -3.05 -6.29 4.45
C ALA A 10 -3.86 -6.01 5.75
N GLY A 11 -3.60 -4.87 6.41
CA GLY A 11 -4.33 -4.42 7.60
C GLY A 11 -5.74 -3.89 7.26
N GLY A 12 -6.77 -4.62 7.69
CA GLY A 12 -8.18 -4.22 7.61
C GLY A 12 -9.07 -5.27 8.26
N GLN A 13 -10.28 -4.89 8.69
CA GLN A 13 -11.22 -5.88 9.22
C GLN A 13 -11.60 -6.89 8.11
N ALA A 14 -11.03 -8.10 8.18
CA ALA A 14 -11.50 -9.27 7.45
C ALA A 14 -12.86 -9.79 8.00
N THR A 15 -13.78 -8.88 8.37
CA THR A 15 -15.07 -9.22 8.97
C THR A 15 -16.14 -9.58 7.94
N ARG A 16 -15.91 -9.35 6.64
CA ARG A 16 -16.94 -9.51 5.60
C ARG A 16 -16.81 -10.76 4.71
N MET A 17 -15.83 -11.64 4.95
CA MET A 17 -15.60 -12.87 4.17
C MET A 17 -15.23 -14.06 5.07
N GLY A 18 -15.94 -14.25 6.19
CA GLY A 18 -15.80 -15.47 7.01
C GLY A 18 -14.49 -15.61 7.81
N GLY A 19 -13.77 -14.52 8.07
CA GLY A 19 -12.60 -14.53 8.96
C GLY A 19 -11.28 -14.99 8.34
N GLY A 20 -11.23 -15.26 7.03
CA GLY A 20 -10.00 -15.51 6.29
C GLY A 20 -9.42 -14.24 5.66
N ASP A 21 -8.10 -14.15 5.57
CA ASP A 21 -7.44 -13.05 4.86
C ASP A 21 -7.74 -13.12 3.36
N LYS A 22 -8.41 -12.10 2.81
CA LYS A 22 -8.74 -12.01 1.37
C LYS A 22 -7.52 -12.20 0.47
N GLY A 23 -6.35 -11.73 0.91
CA GLY A 23 -5.08 -11.89 0.19
C GLY A 23 -4.66 -13.36 0.00
N LEU A 24 -5.16 -14.29 0.83
CA LEU A 24 -4.85 -15.73 0.71
C LEU A 24 -5.78 -16.47 -0.26
N LEU A 25 -6.81 -15.81 -0.80
CA LEU A 25 -7.68 -16.40 -1.83
C LEU A 25 -6.87 -16.72 -3.09
N GLN A 26 -7.17 -17.86 -3.71
CA GLN A 26 -6.50 -18.32 -4.93
C GLN A 26 -6.98 -17.53 -6.15
N LEU A 27 -6.01 -17.06 -6.93
CA LEU A 27 -6.19 -16.37 -8.20
C LEU A 27 -5.28 -17.06 -9.23
N GLY A 28 -5.83 -18.02 -9.97
CA GLY A 28 -5.05 -18.85 -10.89
C GLY A 28 -4.10 -19.78 -10.13
N VAL A 29 -2.79 -19.67 -10.37
CA VAL A 29 -1.76 -20.57 -9.82
C VAL A 29 -1.22 -20.15 -8.43
N GLN A 30 -1.57 -18.96 -7.96
CA GLN A 30 -1.11 -18.43 -6.68
C GLN A 30 -2.19 -17.59 -5.99
N SER A 31 -1.95 -17.18 -4.74
CA SER A 31 -2.89 -16.32 -4.04
C SER A 31 -2.87 -14.88 -4.58
N VAL A 32 -3.93 -14.11 -4.32
CA VAL A 32 -3.99 -12.66 -4.64
C VAL A 32 -2.76 -11.94 -4.08
N LEU A 33 -2.40 -12.22 -2.82
CA LEU A 33 -1.22 -11.66 -2.17
C LEU A 33 0.08 -12.14 -2.84
N GLY A 34 0.13 -13.38 -3.34
CA GLY A 34 1.25 -13.88 -4.13
C GLY A 34 1.51 -13.03 -5.37
N HIS A 35 0.46 -12.72 -6.13
CA HIS A 35 0.55 -11.81 -7.28
C HIS A 35 1.01 -10.40 -6.90
N VAL A 36 0.51 -9.86 -5.78
CA VAL A 36 0.95 -8.54 -5.27
C VAL A 36 2.43 -8.56 -4.92
N ILE A 37 2.91 -9.60 -4.25
CA ILE A 37 4.33 -9.78 -3.89
C ILE A 37 5.19 -9.87 -5.14
N GLU A 38 4.83 -10.76 -6.08
CA GLU A 38 5.57 -10.95 -7.33
C GLU A 38 5.68 -9.64 -8.10
N ARG A 39 4.62 -8.82 -8.10
CA ARG A 39 4.59 -7.57 -8.83
C ARG A 39 5.33 -6.42 -8.14
N LEU A 40 5.33 -6.36 -6.81
CA LEU A 40 6.01 -5.30 -6.06
C LEU A 40 7.51 -5.56 -5.91
N THR A 41 7.90 -6.83 -5.67
CA THR A 41 9.28 -7.23 -5.38
C THR A 41 10.32 -6.68 -6.36
N PRO A 42 10.16 -6.74 -7.70
CA PRO A 42 11.17 -6.23 -8.63
C PRO A 42 11.31 -4.71 -8.62
N GLN A 43 10.37 -3.98 -7.99
CA GLN A 43 10.32 -2.53 -7.99
C GLN A 43 10.95 -1.89 -6.74
N VAL A 44 11.20 -2.67 -5.69
CA VAL A 44 11.68 -2.19 -4.36
C VAL A 44 12.91 -2.99 -3.90
N ASP A 45 13.65 -2.46 -2.93
CA ASP A 45 14.84 -3.15 -2.40
C ASP A 45 14.46 -4.37 -1.53
N ARG A 46 13.48 -4.20 -0.63
CA ARG A 46 12.94 -5.27 0.22
C ARG A 46 11.45 -5.07 0.44
N VAL A 47 10.72 -6.15 0.71
CA VAL A 47 9.27 -6.13 0.95
C VAL A 47 8.96 -6.54 2.39
N ALA A 48 7.99 -5.86 3.00
CA ALA A 48 7.34 -6.24 4.24
C ALA A 48 5.82 -6.32 4.06
N LEU A 49 5.16 -7.07 4.93
CA LEU A 49 3.69 -7.18 4.98
C LEU A 49 3.18 -6.49 6.24
N ASN A 50 2.38 -5.44 6.09
CA ASN A 50 1.63 -4.91 7.24
C ASN A 50 0.35 -5.74 7.44
N ALA A 51 0.25 -6.38 8.60
CA ALA A 51 -0.93 -7.13 9.00
C ALA A 51 -1.04 -7.23 10.52
N ASN A 52 -2.27 -7.20 11.02
CA ASN A 52 -2.57 -7.37 12.44
C ASN A 52 -3.00 -8.82 12.74
N GLY A 53 -2.98 -9.20 14.03
CA GLY A 53 -3.35 -10.55 14.47
C GLY A 53 -2.16 -11.52 14.46
N ASP A 54 -2.44 -12.81 14.29
CA ASP A 54 -1.40 -13.84 14.30
C ASP A 54 -0.53 -13.77 13.02
N ALA A 55 0.75 -13.45 13.18
CA ALA A 55 1.70 -13.37 12.07
C ALA A 55 2.03 -14.74 11.47
N ALA A 56 1.84 -15.84 12.21
CA ALA A 56 2.21 -17.19 11.75
C ALA A 56 1.44 -17.62 10.49
N ARG A 57 0.24 -17.05 10.25
CA ARG A 57 -0.55 -17.30 9.03
C ARG A 57 0.17 -16.89 7.74
N PHE A 58 1.17 -16.01 7.83
CA PHE A 58 1.98 -15.55 6.70
C PHE A 58 3.38 -16.15 6.67
N ALA A 59 3.72 -17.11 7.55
CA ALA A 59 5.06 -17.68 7.65
C ALA A 59 5.57 -18.27 6.32
N GLY A 60 4.68 -18.80 5.48
CA GLY A 60 5.01 -19.32 4.16
C GLY A 60 5.53 -18.27 3.17
N LEU A 61 5.23 -16.98 3.38
CA LEU A 61 5.65 -15.88 2.51
C LEU A 61 7.11 -15.46 2.74
N LYS A 62 7.69 -15.82 3.89
CA LYS A 62 9.06 -15.44 4.29
C LYS A 62 9.32 -13.92 4.26
N LEU A 63 8.27 -13.12 4.49
CA LEU A 63 8.35 -11.67 4.62
C LEU A 63 8.25 -11.27 6.11
N PRO A 64 8.91 -10.18 6.53
CA PRO A 64 8.63 -9.59 7.83
C PRO A 64 7.17 -9.12 7.89
N VAL A 65 6.48 -9.45 8.98
CA VAL A 65 5.11 -9.03 9.24
C VAL A 65 5.12 -7.89 10.26
N LEU A 66 4.60 -6.74 9.86
CA LEU A 66 4.60 -5.50 10.64
C LEU A 66 3.19 -5.27 11.22
N PRO A 67 3.00 -5.39 12.54
CA PRO A 67 1.74 -4.98 13.17
C PRO A 67 1.63 -3.45 13.17
N ASP A 68 0.41 -2.92 13.27
CA ASP A 68 0.21 -1.50 13.46
C ASP A 68 0.85 -1.04 14.79
N SER A 69 1.60 0.08 14.75
CA SER A 69 2.28 0.62 15.94
C SER A 69 1.39 1.54 16.79
N ILE A 70 0.12 1.66 16.44
CA ILE A 70 -0.88 2.47 17.13
C ILE A 70 -2.17 1.68 17.35
N ASP A 71 -2.76 1.85 18.54
CA ASP A 71 -4.04 1.26 18.87
C ASP A 71 -5.21 1.97 18.19
N GLY A 72 -6.34 1.27 18.08
CA GLY A 72 -7.59 1.85 17.61
C GLY A 72 -7.62 2.06 16.10
N PHE A 73 -7.71 0.94 15.37
CA PHE A 73 -7.97 0.82 13.92
C PHE A 73 -7.92 2.14 13.15
N ALA A 74 -6.71 2.58 12.81
CA ALA A 74 -6.49 3.92 12.27
C ALA A 74 -6.65 4.03 10.73
N GLY A 75 -7.15 2.97 10.09
CA GLY A 75 -7.20 2.87 8.64
C GLY A 75 -5.80 2.66 8.02
N PRO A 76 -5.66 2.84 6.69
CA PRO A 76 -4.41 2.55 5.99
C PRO A 76 -3.18 3.31 6.49
N LEU A 77 -3.37 4.50 7.08
CA LEU A 77 -2.28 5.30 7.64
C LEU A 77 -1.56 4.61 8.81
N ALA A 78 -2.24 3.73 9.55
CA ALA A 78 -1.59 2.95 10.61
C ALA A 78 -0.54 1.99 10.02
N GLY A 79 -0.89 1.32 8.92
CA GLY A 79 0.02 0.43 8.20
C GLY A 79 1.15 1.18 7.49
N VAL A 80 0.86 2.37 6.94
CA VAL A 80 1.90 3.28 6.44
C VAL A 80 2.90 3.62 7.54
N LEU A 81 2.41 4.02 8.73
CA LEU A 81 3.27 4.35 9.87
C LEU A 81 4.13 3.18 10.31
N ALA A 82 3.55 1.97 10.44
CA ALA A 82 4.31 0.76 10.75
C ALA A 82 5.41 0.48 9.72
N GLY A 83 5.12 0.71 8.44
CA GLY A 83 6.08 0.64 7.35
C GLY A 83 7.22 1.67 7.46
N LEU A 84 6.89 2.91 7.81
CA LEU A 84 7.87 3.99 7.98
C LEU A 84 8.78 3.75 9.17
N ASP A 85 8.23 3.23 10.27
CA ASP A 85 9.01 2.83 11.46
C ASP A 85 10.03 1.75 11.11
N TRP A 86 9.56 0.68 10.46
CA TRP A 86 10.43 -0.40 9.99
C TRP A 86 11.51 0.11 9.03
N ALA A 87 11.15 0.93 8.04
CA ALA A 87 12.09 1.44 7.06
C ALA A 87 13.18 2.33 7.68
N ALA A 88 12.84 3.09 8.72
CA ALA A 88 13.81 3.87 9.46
C ALA A 88 14.83 2.99 10.20
N GLU A 89 14.39 1.87 10.79
CA GLU A 89 15.29 0.88 11.40
C GLU A 89 16.24 0.24 10.38
N GLN A 90 15.81 0.15 9.11
CA GLN A 90 16.64 -0.33 8.00
C GLN A 90 17.55 0.76 7.38
N GLY A 91 17.46 2.03 7.84
CA GLY A 91 18.22 3.15 7.27
C GLY A 91 17.77 3.58 5.86
N ALA A 92 16.52 3.28 5.50
CA ALA A 92 15.91 3.71 4.25
C ALA A 92 15.30 5.12 4.38
N ASP A 93 15.20 5.82 3.25
CA ASP A 93 14.69 7.20 3.21
C ASP A 93 13.18 7.25 2.89
N THR A 94 12.67 6.21 2.21
CA THR A 94 11.29 6.14 1.70
C THR A 94 10.76 4.70 1.70
N ILE A 95 9.43 4.59 1.76
CA ILE A 95 8.71 3.36 1.42
C ILE A 95 7.75 3.59 0.26
N VAL A 96 7.40 2.52 -0.45
CA VAL A 96 6.22 2.47 -1.31
C VAL A 96 5.22 1.48 -0.73
N THR A 97 3.95 1.88 -0.68
CA THR A 97 2.86 0.97 -0.28
C THR A 97 2.09 0.44 -1.47
N ALA A 98 1.55 -0.77 -1.32
CA ALA A 98 0.59 -1.37 -2.23
C ALA A 98 -0.52 -2.08 -1.45
N ALA A 99 -1.74 -2.14 -2.00
CA ALA A 99 -2.83 -2.88 -1.38
C ALA A 99 -2.69 -4.39 -1.60
N ALA A 100 -2.95 -5.21 -0.56
CA ALA A 100 -2.83 -6.67 -0.63
C ALA A 100 -3.89 -7.37 -1.52
N ASP A 101 -4.92 -6.65 -1.94
CA ASP A 101 -6.11 -7.14 -2.64
C ASP A 101 -6.24 -6.59 -4.08
N THR A 102 -5.22 -5.87 -4.56
CA THR A 102 -5.17 -5.30 -5.91
C THR A 102 -3.99 -5.93 -6.66
N PRO A 103 -4.14 -7.10 -7.29
CA PRO A 103 -3.00 -7.85 -7.85
C PRO A 103 -2.49 -7.33 -9.21
N PHE A 104 -3.22 -6.40 -9.84
CA PHE A 104 -2.99 -5.98 -11.23
C PHE A 104 -2.34 -4.60 -11.38
N PHE A 105 -1.87 -3.97 -10.29
CA PHE A 105 -1.28 -2.62 -10.33
C PHE A 105 -0.11 -2.55 -11.32
N PRO A 106 0.30 -1.38 -11.82
CA PRO A 106 1.33 -1.33 -12.86
C PRO A 106 2.71 -1.84 -12.40
N GLY A 107 3.44 -2.50 -13.31
CA GLY A 107 4.81 -2.97 -13.08
C GLY A 107 5.86 -1.85 -13.00
N ASP A 108 5.44 -0.62 -13.30
CA ASP A 108 6.21 0.62 -13.21
C ASP A 108 5.67 1.57 -12.11
N LEU A 109 4.87 1.05 -11.16
CA LEU A 109 4.34 1.83 -10.02
C LEU A 109 5.44 2.65 -9.33
N VAL A 110 6.53 2.01 -8.90
CA VAL A 110 7.59 2.69 -8.16
C VAL A 110 8.33 3.71 -9.04
N PRO A 111 8.81 3.38 -10.26
CA PRO A 111 9.37 4.37 -11.18
C PRO A 111 8.51 5.63 -11.36
N GLN A 112 7.20 5.48 -11.58
CA GLN A 112 6.30 6.62 -11.79
C GLN A 112 6.14 7.49 -10.53
N LEU A 113 6.06 6.85 -9.35
CA LEU A 113 6.00 7.56 -8.08
C LEU A 113 7.30 8.34 -7.80
N LEU A 114 8.46 7.73 -8.06
CA LEU A 114 9.76 8.38 -7.88
C LEU A 114 9.90 9.58 -8.84
N LEU A 115 9.52 9.42 -10.11
CA LEU A 115 9.55 10.51 -11.09
C LEU A 115 8.67 11.69 -10.66
N ALA A 116 7.44 11.42 -10.21
CA ALA A 116 6.53 12.47 -9.72
C ALA A 116 7.05 13.18 -8.46
N SER A 117 7.93 12.53 -7.69
CA SER A 117 8.53 13.08 -6.47
C SER A 117 9.75 13.96 -6.70
N GLU A 118 10.26 14.05 -7.93
CA GLU A 118 11.49 14.80 -8.23
C GLU A 118 11.38 16.27 -7.76
N GLY A 119 12.45 16.73 -7.11
CA GLY A 119 12.53 18.08 -6.54
C GLY A 119 11.75 18.30 -5.24
N MET A 120 11.08 17.29 -4.68
CA MET A 120 10.47 17.39 -3.35
C MET A 120 11.52 17.20 -2.23
N THR A 121 11.46 18.03 -1.20
CA THR A 121 12.26 17.82 0.04
C THR A 121 11.86 16.54 0.76
N HIS A 122 10.55 16.26 0.80
CA HIS A 122 9.98 15.05 1.38
C HIS A 122 9.13 14.36 0.31
N PRO A 123 9.65 13.32 -0.37
CA PRO A 123 8.96 12.69 -1.49
C PRO A 123 7.69 11.97 -1.03
N LEU A 124 6.55 12.62 -1.21
CA LEU A 124 5.22 12.13 -0.86
C LEU A 124 4.32 12.17 -2.10
N VAL A 125 3.97 11.00 -2.62
CA VAL A 125 3.22 10.88 -3.87
C VAL A 125 2.17 9.78 -3.74
N LEU A 126 0.95 10.02 -4.19
CA LEU A 126 -0.08 9.00 -4.33
C LEU A 126 -0.27 8.63 -5.80
N ALA A 127 -0.53 7.35 -6.08
CA ALA A 127 -1.01 6.94 -7.39
C ALA A 127 -2.41 7.52 -7.62
N ALA A 128 -2.69 7.92 -8.84
CA ALA A 128 -4.02 8.38 -9.26
C ALA A 128 -4.32 7.95 -10.69
N THR A 129 -5.60 7.83 -11.03
CA THR A 129 -6.09 7.56 -12.38
C THR A 129 -7.03 8.66 -12.85
N PRO A 130 -7.22 8.89 -14.16
CA PRO A 130 -8.22 9.83 -14.65
C PRO A 130 -9.63 9.50 -14.12
N ASP A 131 -10.38 10.52 -13.74
CA ASP A 131 -11.79 10.43 -13.32
C ASP A 131 -12.61 11.50 -14.04
N ALA A 132 -13.65 11.09 -14.78
CA ALA A 132 -14.44 12.01 -15.60
C ALA A 132 -15.19 13.08 -14.80
N LYS A 133 -15.43 12.88 -13.50
CA LYS A 133 -16.17 13.80 -12.63
C LYS A 133 -15.27 14.65 -11.75
N ARG A 134 -14.16 14.09 -11.28
CA ARG A 134 -13.24 14.69 -10.29
C ARG A 134 -11.93 15.15 -10.89
N GLY A 135 -11.67 14.87 -12.16
CA GLY A 135 -10.36 15.03 -12.81
C GLY A 135 -9.48 13.81 -12.55
N THR A 136 -9.19 13.52 -11.28
CA THR A 136 -8.40 12.36 -10.87
C THR A 136 -9.03 11.59 -9.71
N ALA A 137 -8.85 10.27 -9.71
CA ALA A 137 -9.19 9.36 -8.62
C ALA A 137 -7.88 8.89 -7.97
N ARG A 138 -7.65 9.29 -6.71
CA ARG A 138 -6.47 8.86 -5.93
C ARG A 138 -6.65 7.44 -5.42
N HIS A 139 -5.56 6.69 -5.41
CA HIS A 139 -5.44 5.33 -4.85
C HIS A 139 -4.63 5.41 -3.54
N PRO A 140 -5.25 5.72 -2.39
CA PRO A 140 -4.55 6.13 -1.17
C PRO A 140 -3.69 5.03 -0.52
N THR A 141 -3.86 3.77 -0.92
CA THR A 141 -3.03 2.64 -0.49
C THR A 141 -1.79 2.43 -1.37
N PHE A 142 -1.71 3.15 -2.49
CA PHE A 142 -0.62 3.13 -3.45
C PHE A 142 0.11 4.47 -3.43
N GLY A 143 1.26 4.52 -2.77
CA GLY A 143 1.99 5.77 -2.63
C GLY A 143 3.44 5.60 -2.24
N LEU A 144 4.22 6.65 -2.48
CA LEU A 144 5.58 6.85 -2.00
C LEU A 144 5.51 7.73 -0.76
N TRP A 145 6.19 7.34 0.30
CA TRP A 145 6.11 7.96 1.61
C TRP A 145 7.50 8.21 2.17
N PRO A 146 7.79 9.42 2.69
CA PRO A 146 9.10 9.76 3.23
C PRO A 146 9.20 9.38 4.71
N VAL A 147 10.26 8.67 5.08
CA VAL A 147 10.55 8.27 6.48
C VAL A 147 10.65 9.50 7.39
N ALA A 148 11.13 10.63 6.86
CA ALA A 148 11.24 11.89 7.58
C ALA A 148 9.91 12.40 8.17
N LEU A 149 8.74 11.98 7.64
CA LEU A 149 7.42 12.41 8.11
C LEU A 149 6.76 11.42 9.09
N ARG A 150 7.45 10.35 9.53
CA ARG A 150 6.84 9.31 10.39
C ARG A 150 6.31 9.86 11.72
N ASP A 151 7.03 10.78 12.36
CA ASP A 151 6.66 11.30 13.69
C ASP A 151 5.51 12.30 13.59
N ASP A 152 5.46 13.07 12.50
CA ASP A 152 4.30 13.88 12.15
C ASP A 152 3.07 13.01 11.92
N LEU A 153 3.20 11.96 11.09
CA LEU A 153 2.11 11.02 10.82
C LEU A 153 1.61 10.38 12.13
N ARG A 154 2.52 9.98 13.01
CA ARG A 154 2.19 9.45 14.35
C ARG A 154 1.37 10.45 15.15
N ALA A 155 1.81 11.71 15.23
CA ALA A 155 1.09 12.76 15.94
C ALA A 155 -0.31 13.00 15.34
N ALA A 156 -0.43 13.04 14.02
CA ALA A 156 -1.70 13.21 13.33
C ALA A 156 -2.68 12.06 13.61
N LEU A 157 -2.18 10.81 13.61
CA LEU A 157 -2.95 9.63 13.96
C LEU A 157 -3.39 9.63 15.43
N GLN A 158 -2.53 10.03 16.35
CA GLN A 158 -2.90 10.22 17.77
C GLN A 158 -3.94 11.33 17.95
N GLY A 159 -3.87 12.39 17.13
CA GLY A 159 -4.86 13.46 17.05
C GLY A 159 -6.19 13.08 16.40
N GLY A 160 -6.37 11.82 15.99
CA GLY A 160 -7.64 11.32 15.43
C GLY A 160 -7.76 11.43 13.91
N LEU A 161 -6.71 11.85 13.20
CA LEU A 161 -6.72 11.84 11.74
C LEU A 161 -6.73 10.39 11.23
N ARG A 162 -7.58 10.09 10.24
CA ARG A 162 -7.73 8.74 9.66
C ARG A 162 -7.73 8.71 8.14
N LYS A 163 -7.87 9.88 7.49
CA LYS A 163 -7.99 9.96 6.03
C LYS A 163 -6.62 10.26 5.42
N VAL A 164 -6.11 9.29 4.66
CA VAL A 164 -4.85 9.41 3.90
C VAL A 164 -4.74 10.73 3.15
N VAL A 165 -5.75 11.02 2.32
CA VAL A 165 -5.74 12.21 1.47
C VAL A 165 -5.66 13.51 2.26
N MET A 166 -6.33 13.58 3.42
CA MET A 166 -6.29 14.80 4.23
C MET A 166 -4.89 15.01 4.82
N TRP A 167 -4.21 13.94 5.25
CA TRP A 167 -2.83 14.03 5.72
C TRP A 167 -1.87 14.38 4.59
N THR A 168 -1.95 13.70 3.43
CA THR A 168 -1.01 13.98 2.34
C THR A 168 -1.12 15.41 1.82
N GLN A 169 -2.31 16.02 1.88
CA GLN A 169 -2.52 17.41 1.48
C GLN A 169 -1.81 18.42 2.40
N THR A 170 -1.64 18.14 3.70
CA THR A 170 -0.91 19.04 4.61
C THR A 170 0.60 19.06 4.35
N HIS A 171 1.11 18.13 3.55
CA HIS A 171 2.52 18.02 3.17
C HIS A 171 2.74 18.19 1.67
N GLU A 172 1.81 18.87 0.97
CA GLU A 172 1.91 19.13 -0.47
C GLU A 172 2.14 17.85 -1.31
N GLY A 173 1.53 16.74 -0.88
CA GLY A 173 1.63 15.46 -1.56
C GLY A 173 1.18 15.54 -3.01
N ARG A 174 1.98 14.97 -3.92
CA ARG A 174 1.72 14.97 -5.37
C ARG A 174 0.98 13.72 -5.83
N GLU A 175 0.61 13.72 -7.09
CA GLU A 175 -0.03 12.59 -7.76
C GLU A 175 0.86 12.07 -8.90
N ALA A 176 1.00 10.74 -9.00
CA ALA A 176 1.50 10.07 -10.20
C ALA A 176 0.31 9.51 -10.97
N LEU A 177 0.12 9.96 -12.22
CA LEU A 177 -1.01 9.57 -13.04
C LEU A 177 -0.74 8.28 -13.81
N PHE A 178 -1.64 7.32 -13.62
CA PHE A 178 -1.66 6.06 -14.35
C PHE A 178 -2.88 6.03 -15.29
N PRO A 179 -2.72 5.60 -16.55
CA PRO A 179 -3.76 5.74 -17.56
C PRO A 179 -4.95 4.76 -17.38
N HIS A 180 -4.74 3.65 -16.67
CA HIS A 180 -5.69 2.54 -16.63
C HIS A 180 -6.21 2.30 -15.21
N GLU A 181 -7.43 2.74 -14.93
CA GLU A 181 -8.13 2.49 -13.65
C GLU A 181 -8.21 0.98 -13.34
N VAL A 182 -8.41 0.14 -14.36
CA VAL A 182 -8.50 -1.31 -14.21
C VAL A 182 -7.24 -1.94 -13.60
N ALA A 183 -6.07 -1.30 -13.72
CA ALA A 183 -4.85 -1.78 -13.06
C ALA A 183 -4.97 -1.73 -11.53
N PHE A 184 -5.80 -0.83 -10.99
CA PHE A 184 -6.04 -0.69 -9.55
C PHE A 184 -7.30 -1.42 -9.08
N PHE A 185 -7.80 -2.40 -9.86
CA PHE A 185 -8.96 -3.21 -9.50
C PHE A 185 -8.74 -3.97 -8.18
N ASN A 186 -9.64 -3.77 -7.22
CA ASN A 186 -9.57 -4.34 -5.88
C ASN A 186 -10.54 -5.53 -5.74
N ILE A 187 -10.05 -6.64 -5.19
CA ILE A 187 -10.82 -7.87 -4.97
C ILE A 187 -11.44 -7.87 -3.57
N ASN A 188 -12.71 -7.48 -3.47
CA ASN A 188 -13.42 -7.40 -2.20
C ASN A 188 -14.43 -8.53 -1.95
N THR A 189 -14.98 -9.08 -3.03
CA THR A 189 -16.09 -10.04 -3.04
C THR A 189 -15.76 -11.27 -3.90
N PRO A 190 -16.50 -12.39 -3.77
CA PRO A 190 -16.35 -13.53 -4.65
C PRO A 190 -16.57 -13.18 -6.13
N GLN A 191 -17.46 -12.23 -6.42
CA GLN A 191 -17.70 -11.74 -7.78
C GLN A 191 -16.48 -10.99 -8.32
N ASP A 192 -15.80 -10.20 -7.49
CA ASP A 192 -14.55 -9.55 -7.88
C ASP A 192 -13.46 -10.58 -8.15
N LEU A 193 -13.41 -11.67 -7.38
CA LEU A 193 -12.44 -12.74 -7.59
C LEU A 193 -12.69 -13.46 -8.92
N ALA A 194 -13.94 -13.78 -9.25
CA ALA A 194 -14.30 -14.38 -10.53
C ALA A 194 -13.89 -13.45 -11.70
N ARG A 195 -14.18 -12.15 -11.58
CA ARG A 195 -13.74 -11.15 -12.56
C ARG A 195 -12.22 -11.07 -12.66
N ALA A 196 -11.51 -11.13 -11.54
CA ALA A 196 -10.04 -11.13 -11.53
C ALA A 196 -9.46 -12.37 -12.23
N GLN A 197 -10.11 -13.54 -12.13
CA GLN A 197 -9.68 -14.74 -12.85
C GLN A 197 -9.79 -14.59 -14.37
N GLU A 198 -10.76 -13.82 -14.86
CA GLU A 198 -10.90 -13.47 -16.28
C GLU A 198 -9.85 -12.45 -16.76
N MET A 199 -9.13 -11.80 -15.83
CA MET A 199 -8.10 -10.80 -16.12
C MET A 199 -6.66 -11.36 -16.13
N LEU A 200 -6.47 -12.63 -15.73
CA LEU A 200 -5.19 -13.34 -15.79
C LEU A 200 -4.82 -13.72 -17.24
#